data_AF-A0A834ZKP3-F1
#
_entry.id   AF-A0A834ZKP3-F1
#
_cell.length_a   1.000
_cell.length_b   1.000
_cell.length_c   1.000
_cell.angle_alpha   90.00
_cell.angle_beta   90.00
_cell.angle_gamma   90.00
#
_symmetry.space_group_name_H-M   'P 1'
#
loop_
_entity.id
_entity.type
_entity.pdbx_description
1 polymer ?
#
loop_
_entity_poly.entity_id
_entity_poly.type
_entity_poly.pdbx_seq_one_letter_code
_entity_poly.pdbx_strand_id
1 'polypeptide(L)'
;MAEGSNSSADSLSSSSFFRRQWEDRTGFWGEKFSFLDNYKRFSNRENPIPSWSDSDVEEFIASDPIHGPSLKAAREGAKFAVVGGAIGAIYTAAFVWKYSRSPHGAVLSFGVGGVFGSTIGQEIASHWLQLYKMDTSAAEVKFVDWWVKKNEGQS
;
A
#
# COMPACT_ATOMS: atom_id res chain seq x y z
N MET A 1 43.45 26.22 32.17
CA MET A 1 42.12 25.60 32.23
C MET A 1 41.19 26.36 31.29
N ALA A 2 40.97 25.85 30.08
CA ALA A 2 39.99 26.40 29.14
C ALA A 2 39.68 25.36 28.02
N GLU A 3 39.15 24.20 28.40
CA GLU A 3 38.56 23.24 27.47
C GLU A 3 37.29 22.68 28.11
N GLY A 4 36.13 23.22 27.73
CA GLY A 4 34.86 22.79 28.31
C GLY A 4 33.61 23.43 27.70
N SER A 5 33.75 24.45 26.85
CA SER A 5 32.61 25.22 26.32
C SER A 5 32.15 24.83 24.90
N ASN A 6 32.92 24.02 24.16
CA ASN A 6 32.58 23.68 22.75
C ASN A 6 31.58 22.51 22.60
N SER A 7 31.58 21.54 23.52
CA SER A 7 30.75 20.33 23.36
C SER A 7 29.25 20.59 23.55
N SER A 8 28.88 21.51 24.42
CA SER A 8 27.47 21.83 24.70
C SER A 8 26.82 22.63 23.55
N ALA A 9 27.56 23.55 22.93
CA ALA A 9 27.04 24.38 21.83
C ALA A 9 26.79 23.54 20.55
N ASP A 10 27.68 22.61 20.22
CA ASP A 10 27.55 21.74 19.04
C ASP A 10 26.39 20.74 19.17
N SER A 11 26.15 20.23 20.39
CA SER A 11 25.03 19.35 20.69
C SER A 11 23.66 20.06 20.60
N LEU A 12 23.59 21.30 21.10
CA LEU A 12 22.39 22.14 21.02
C LEU A 12 22.08 22.53 19.57
N SER A 13 23.11 22.93 18.80
CA SER A 13 22.99 23.23 17.38
C SER A 13 22.48 22.02 16.58
N SER A 14 23.09 20.84 16.80
CA SER A 14 22.67 19.59 16.15
C SER A 14 21.22 19.23 16.49
N SER A 15 20.85 19.29 17.78
CA SER A 15 19.48 18.99 18.23
C SER A 15 18.42 19.91 17.61
N SER A 16 18.74 21.20 17.47
CA SER A 16 17.84 22.18 16.85
C SER A 16 17.69 21.96 15.35
N PHE A 17 18.77 21.60 14.65
CA PHE A 17 18.73 21.26 13.23
C PHE A 17 17.93 19.97 12.97
N PHE A 18 18.16 18.91 13.76
CA PHE A 18 17.38 17.67 13.66
C PHE A 18 15.90 17.89 13.92
N ARG A 19 15.56 18.71 14.93
CA ARG A 19 14.17 19.05 15.23
C ARG A 19 13.50 19.80 14.07
N ARG A 20 14.17 20.80 13.50
CA ARG A 20 13.66 21.55 12.35
C ARG A 20 13.47 20.65 11.11
N GLN A 21 14.47 19.82 10.79
CA GLN A 21 14.38 18.85 9.70
C GLN A 21 13.27 17.81 9.94
N TRP A 22 13.07 17.40 11.21
CA TRP A 22 11.98 16.51 11.59
C TRP A 22 10.62 17.19 11.40
N GLU A 23 10.44 18.40 11.90
CA GLU A 23 9.22 19.21 11.77
C GLU A 23 8.88 19.46 10.29
N ASP A 24 9.84 19.90 9.49
CA ASP A 24 9.68 20.13 8.04
C ASP A 24 9.32 18.83 7.31
N ARG A 25 10.00 17.73 7.63
CA ARG A 25 9.69 16.41 7.06
C ARG A 25 8.29 15.96 7.48
N THR A 26 7.92 16.08 8.75
CA THR A 26 6.58 15.70 9.22
C THR A 26 5.49 16.56 8.60
N GLY A 27 5.72 17.86 8.39
CA GLY A 27 4.81 18.76 7.70
C GLY A 27 4.63 18.37 6.24
N PHE A 28 5.74 18.12 5.53
CA PHE A 28 5.71 17.66 4.14
C PHE A 28 4.94 16.34 3.99
N TRP A 29 5.23 15.34 4.83
CA TRP A 29 4.50 14.07 4.79
C TRP A 29 3.06 14.20 5.27
N GLY A 30 2.76 15.08 6.22
CA GLY A 30 1.39 15.37 6.66
C GLY A 30 0.55 15.98 5.54
N GLU A 31 1.09 16.93 4.78
CA GLU A 31 0.45 17.50 3.60
C GLU A 31 0.27 16.44 2.50
N LYS A 32 1.30 15.63 2.23
CA LYS A 32 1.23 14.55 1.23
C LYS A 32 0.28 13.44 1.60
N PHE A 33 0.06 13.17 2.89
CA PHE A 33 -0.88 12.17 3.38
C PHE A 33 -2.24 12.76 3.79
N SER A 34 -2.49 14.06 3.56
CA SER A 34 -3.79 14.69 3.83
C SER A 34 -4.94 14.02 3.08
N PHE A 35 -4.68 13.36 1.94
CA PHE A 35 -5.69 12.55 1.23
C PHE A 35 -6.24 11.39 2.08
N LEU A 36 -5.49 10.91 3.08
CA LEU A 36 -5.96 9.88 4.02
C LEU A 36 -7.05 10.39 4.95
N ASP A 37 -7.19 11.71 5.17
CA ASP A 37 -8.31 12.27 5.92
C ASP A 37 -9.65 11.99 5.23
N ASN A 38 -9.67 11.87 3.91
CA ASN A 38 -10.87 11.42 3.18
C ASN A 38 -11.14 9.92 3.41
N TYR A 39 -10.09 9.12 3.56
CA TYR A 39 -10.19 7.70 3.90
C TYR A 39 -10.62 7.47 5.36
N LYS A 40 -10.46 8.45 6.25
CA LYS A 40 -10.97 8.37 7.63
C LYS A 40 -12.47 8.12 7.68
N ARG A 41 -13.24 8.50 6.65
CA ARG A 41 -14.67 8.19 6.56
C ARG A 41 -14.96 6.68 6.47
N PHE A 42 -14.03 5.92 5.87
CA PHE A 42 -14.12 4.47 5.79
C PHE A 42 -13.51 3.78 7.01
N SER A 43 -12.48 4.37 7.64
CA SER A 43 -11.83 3.81 8.83
C SER A 43 -12.56 4.11 10.14
N ASN A 44 -13.24 5.26 10.26
CA ASN A 44 -14.03 5.66 11.43
C ASN A 44 -15.51 5.23 11.32
N ARG A 45 -15.84 4.31 10.42
CA ARG A 45 -17.20 3.76 10.36
C ARG A 45 -17.40 2.86 11.58
N GLU A 46 -18.40 3.16 12.41
CA GLU A 46 -18.75 2.34 13.58
C GLU A 46 -19.12 0.91 13.20
N ASN A 47 -19.62 0.72 11.98
CA ASN A 47 -19.83 -0.60 11.37
C ASN A 47 -18.77 -0.86 10.30
N PRO A 48 -17.87 -1.86 10.48
CA PRO A 48 -16.93 -2.23 9.42
C PRO A 48 -17.69 -2.64 8.17
N ILE A 49 -17.15 -2.33 7.00
CA ILE A 49 -17.68 -2.86 5.74
C ILE A 49 -17.63 -4.39 5.88
N PRO A 50 -18.75 -5.11 5.71
CA PRO A 50 -18.76 -6.56 5.84
C PRO A 50 -17.74 -7.13 4.85
N SER A 51 -16.89 -8.03 5.34
CA SER A 51 -15.93 -8.71 4.48
C SER A 51 -16.67 -9.45 3.39
N TRP A 52 -16.38 -9.13 2.13
CA TRP A 52 -16.85 -9.92 1.00
C TRP A 52 -16.00 -11.19 0.86
N SER A 53 -16.61 -12.23 0.33
CA SER A 53 -15.95 -13.49 -0.03
C SER A 53 -15.70 -13.55 -1.54
N ASP A 54 -14.88 -14.51 -1.99
CA ASP A 54 -14.67 -14.74 -3.43
C ASP A 54 -15.98 -15.10 -4.15
N SER A 55 -16.94 -15.73 -3.47
CA SER A 55 -18.26 -16.02 -4.06
C SER A 55 -19.09 -14.76 -4.31
N ASP A 56 -18.96 -13.72 -3.49
CA ASP A 56 -19.67 -12.44 -3.71
C ASP A 56 -19.11 -11.72 -4.94
N VAL A 57 -17.82 -11.87 -5.21
CA VAL A 57 -17.17 -11.36 -6.42
C VAL A 57 -17.69 -12.11 -7.65
N GLU A 58 -17.80 -13.44 -7.59
CA GLU A 58 -18.36 -14.23 -8.70
C GLU A 58 -19.84 -13.92 -8.95
N GLU A 59 -20.62 -13.71 -7.89
CA GLU A 59 -22.02 -13.30 -8.00
C GLU A 59 -22.15 -11.92 -8.67
N PHE A 60 -21.28 -10.97 -8.31
CA PHE A 60 -21.24 -9.68 -8.99
C PHE A 60 -20.86 -9.82 -10.47
N ILE A 61 -19.82 -10.61 -10.78
CA ILE A 61 -19.39 -10.87 -12.16
C ILE A 61 -20.51 -11.51 -12.99
N ALA A 62 -21.29 -12.41 -12.37
CA ALA A 62 -22.46 -13.01 -13.00
C ALA A 62 -23.61 -12.01 -13.19
N SER A 63 -23.77 -11.06 -12.26
CA SER A 63 -24.84 -10.05 -12.30
C SER A 63 -24.57 -8.87 -13.24
N ASP A 64 -23.31 -8.44 -13.37
CA ASP A 64 -22.92 -7.27 -14.17
C ASP A 64 -21.94 -7.66 -15.30
N PRO A 65 -22.42 -7.79 -16.55
CA PRO A 65 -21.58 -8.16 -17.69
C PRO A 65 -20.67 -7.02 -18.17
N ILE A 66 -20.89 -5.77 -17.73
CA ILE A 66 -20.12 -4.59 -18.16
C ILE A 66 -18.89 -4.42 -17.26
N HIS A 67 -19.08 -4.49 -15.94
CA HIS A 67 -17.99 -4.28 -14.97
C HIS A 67 -17.35 -5.59 -14.48
N GLY A 68 -18.01 -6.73 -14.63
CA GLY A 68 -17.53 -8.05 -14.21
C GLY A 68 -16.17 -8.44 -14.80
N PRO A 69 -15.95 -8.37 -16.14
CA PRO A 69 -14.67 -8.71 -16.74
C PRO A 69 -13.51 -7.85 -16.23
N SER A 70 -13.74 -6.54 -16.06
CA SER A 70 -12.75 -5.60 -15.51
C SER A 70 -12.41 -5.91 -14.06
N LEU A 71 -13.42 -6.25 -13.23
CA LEU A 71 -13.20 -6.66 -11.84
C LEU A 71 -12.41 -7.97 -11.75
N LYS A 72 -12.70 -8.93 -12.62
CA LYS A 72 -11.96 -10.20 -12.68
C LYS A 72 -10.49 -9.96 -13.04
N ALA A 73 -10.23 -9.14 -14.06
CA ALA A 73 -8.88 -8.78 -14.46
C ALA A 73 -8.13 -8.03 -13.34
N ALA A 74 -8.80 -7.13 -12.62
CA ALA A 74 -8.23 -6.44 -11.45
C ALA A 74 -7.81 -7.43 -10.35
N ARG A 75 -8.67 -8.41 -10.03
CA ARG A 75 -8.38 -9.45 -9.03
C ARG A 75 -7.24 -10.36 -9.45
N GLU A 76 -7.18 -10.75 -10.73
CA GLU A 76 -6.06 -11.51 -11.26
C GLU A 76 -4.76 -10.68 -11.21
N GLY A 77 -4.81 -9.40 -11.57
CA GLY A 77 -3.68 -8.48 -11.46
C GLY A 77 -3.16 -8.30 -10.03
N ALA A 78 -4.07 -8.24 -9.05
CA ALA A 78 -3.72 -8.21 -7.64
C ALA A 78 -2.96 -9.47 -7.20
N LYS A 79 -3.28 -10.65 -7.74
CA LYS A 79 -2.51 -11.89 -7.46
C LYS A 79 -1.08 -11.78 -7.97
N PHE A 80 -0.87 -11.24 -9.17
CA PHE A 80 0.49 -11.00 -9.70
C PHE A 80 1.27 -10.00 -8.84
N ALA A 81 0.63 -8.94 -8.35
CA ALA A 81 1.23 -7.99 -7.42
C ALA A 81 1.66 -8.68 -6.11
N VAL A 82 0.79 -9.49 -5.50
CA VAL A 82 1.10 -10.23 -4.26
C VAL A 82 2.24 -11.21 -4.47
N VAL A 83 2.21 -11.98 -5.58
CA VAL A 83 3.28 -12.94 -5.91
C VAL A 83 4.60 -12.21 -6.19
N GLY A 84 4.56 -11.14 -6.98
CA GLY A 84 5.72 -10.31 -7.27
C GLY A 84 6.33 -9.73 -6.00
N GLY A 85 5.48 -9.23 -5.09
CA GLY A 85 5.90 -8.73 -3.79
C GLY A 85 6.54 -9.81 -2.93
N ALA A 86 5.94 -10.99 -2.82
CA ALA A 86 6.52 -12.11 -2.08
C ALA A 86 7.90 -12.52 -2.62
N ILE A 87 8.03 -12.64 -3.94
CA ILE A 87 9.30 -12.98 -4.61
C ILE A 87 10.34 -11.90 -4.34
N GLY A 88 9.99 -10.62 -4.54
CA GLY A 88 10.88 -9.49 -4.30
C GLY A 88 11.33 -9.41 -2.84
N ALA A 89 10.40 -9.55 -1.90
CA ALA A 89 10.68 -9.52 -0.47
C ALA A 89 11.66 -10.62 -0.05
N ILE A 90 11.39 -11.88 -0.46
CA ILE A 90 12.24 -13.02 -0.13
C ILE A 90 13.62 -12.87 -0.78
N TYR A 91 13.68 -12.50 -2.06
CA TYR A 91 14.93 -12.37 -2.78
C TYR A 91 15.83 -11.28 -2.18
N THR A 92 15.28 -10.08 -1.96
CA THR A 92 16.05 -8.97 -1.40
C THR A 92 16.42 -9.22 0.07
N ALA A 93 15.57 -9.86 0.86
CA ALA A 93 15.91 -10.28 2.23
C ALA A 93 17.03 -11.31 2.26
N ALA A 94 16.96 -12.34 1.40
CA ALA A 94 17.97 -13.39 1.31
C ALA A 94 19.32 -12.83 0.84
N PHE A 95 19.30 -11.91 -0.13
CA PHE A 95 20.50 -11.23 -0.62
C PHE A 95 21.16 -10.42 0.50
N VAL A 96 20.40 -9.58 1.21
CA VAL A 96 20.94 -8.78 2.31
C VAL A 96 21.40 -9.66 3.47
N TRP A 97 20.66 -10.72 3.83
CA TRP A 97 21.08 -11.66 4.86
C TRP A 97 22.42 -12.34 4.50
N LYS A 98 22.59 -12.76 3.24
CA LYS A 98 23.81 -13.41 2.76
C LYS A 98 25.06 -12.53 2.88
N TYR A 99 24.95 -11.24 2.57
CA TYR A 99 26.09 -10.31 2.57
C TYR A 99 26.25 -9.53 3.88
N SER A 100 25.16 -9.03 4.45
CA SER A 100 25.19 -8.20 5.65
C SER A 100 25.21 -9.01 6.95
N ARG A 101 24.67 -10.25 6.94
CA ARG A 101 24.39 -11.07 8.15
C ARG A 101 23.65 -10.32 9.27
N SER A 102 23.00 -9.19 8.95
CA SER A 102 22.26 -8.37 9.90
C SER A 102 20.76 -8.68 9.81
N PRO A 103 20.11 -9.07 10.92
CA PRO A 103 18.66 -9.31 10.92
C PRO A 103 17.87 -8.03 10.66
N HIS A 104 18.35 -6.87 11.13
CA HIS A 104 17.67 -5.59 10.94
C HIS A 104 17.71 -5.17 9.47
N GLY A 105 18.85 -5.38 8.81
CA GLY A 105 18.99 -5.14 7.37
C GLY A 105 18.08 -6.05 6.55
N ALA A 106 17.99 -7.34 6.90
CA ALA A 106 17.14 -8.30 6.20
C ALA A 106 15.65 -8.01 6.36
N VAL A 107 15.19 -7.56 7.53
CA VAL A 107 13.78 -7.17 7.75
C VAL A 107 13.43 -5.91 6.96
N LEU A 108 14.29 -4.89 6.98
CA LEU A 108 14.05 -3.68 6.20
C LEU A 108 14.06 -3.97 4.70
N SER A 109 15.01 -4.78 4.25
CA SER A 109 15.12 -5.13 2.83
C SER A 109 14.01 -6.07 2.36
N PHE A 110 13.44 -6.89 3.25
CA PHE A 110 12.22 -7.64 2.99
C PHE A 110 11.06 -6.71 2.66
N GLY A 111 10.81 -5.70 3.50
CA GLY A 111 9.74 -4.72 3.27
C GLY A 111 9.93 -3.96 1.95
N VAL A 112 11.16 -3.46 1.71
CA VAL A 112 11.49 -2.74 0.47
C VAL A 112 11.34 -3.63 -0.77
N GLY A 113 11.88 -4.86 -0.72
CA GLY A 113 11.75 -5.84 -1.79
C GLY A 113 10.29 -6.21 -2.06
N GLY A 114 9.45 -6.26 -1.03
CA GLY A 114 8.02 -6.48 -1.15
C GLY A 114 7.31 -5.39 -1.93
N VAL A 115 7.60 -4.12 -1.62
CA VAL A 115 7.02 -2.98 -2.33
C VAL A 115 7.44 -2.99 -3.80
N PHE A 116 8.75 -3.08 -4.09
CA PHE A 116 9.24 -3.09 -5.47
C PHE A 116 8.74 -4.30 -6.27
N GLY A 117 8.74 -5.48 -5.65
CA GLY A 117 8.21 -6.69 -6.27
C GLY A 117 6.73 -6.58 -6.59
N SER A 118 5.95 -5.96 -5.70
CA SER A 118 4.52 -5.72 -5.93
C SER A 118 4.28 -4.78 -7.11
N THR A 119 5.06 -3.70 -7.21
CA THR A 119 4.96 -2.75 -8.34
C THR A 119 5.30 -3.43 -9.67
N ILE A 120 6.37 -4.22 -9.73
CA ILE A 120 6.74 -4.96 -10.94
C ILE A 120 5.68 -6.02 -11.27
N GLY A 121 5.11 -6.68 -10.26
CA GLY A 121 4.00 -7.61 -10.44
C GLY A 121 2.76 -6.95 -11.04
N GLN A 122 2.42 -5.73 -10.61
CA GLN A 122 1.35 -4.93 -11.23
C GLN A 122 1.67 -4.53 -12.66
N GLU A 123 2.93 -4.21 -12.99
CA GLU A 123 3.32 -3.87 -14.36
C GLU A 123 3.18 -5.08 -15.29
N ILE A 124 3.68 -6.25 -14.85
CA ILE A 124 3.53 -7.51 -15.60
C ILE A 124 2.05 -7.83 -15.81
N ALA A 125 1.22 -7.71 -14.76
CA ALA A 125 -0.21 -7.88 -14.86
C ALA A 125 -0.82 -6.92 -15.88
N SER A 126 -0.48 -5.63 -15.80
CA SER A 126 -0.96 -4.57 -16.70
C SER A 126 -0.67 -4.91 -18.15
N HIS A 127 0.50 -5.47 -18.42
CA HIS A 127 0.89 -5.92 -19.75
C HIS A 127 0.13 -7.19 -20.19
N TRP A 128 -0.01 -8.18 -19.30
CA TRP A 128 -0.62 -9.48 -19.61
C TRP A 128 -2.14 -9.44 -19.76
N LEU A 129 -2.82 -8.76 -18.84
CA LEU A 129 -4.29 -8.66 -18.79
C LEU A 129 -4.81 -7.40 -19.50
N GLN A 130 -3.91 -6.61 -20.08
CA GLN A 130 -4.23 -5.34 -20.73
C GLN A 130 -5.05 -4.41 -19.82
N LEU A 131 -4.75 -4.38 -18.51
CA LEU A 131 -5.52 -3.58 -17.56
C LEU A 131 -5.51 -2.08 -17.93
N TYR A 132 -4.52 -1.61 -18.69
CA TYR A 132 -4.49 -0.24 -19.22
C TYR A 132 -5.69 0.11 -20.13
N LYS A 133 -6.40 -0.89 -20.67
CA LYS A 133 -7.61 -0.69 -21.48
C LYS A 133 -8.90 -0.72 -20.67
N MET A 134 -8.84 -1.10 -19.40
CA MET A 134 -10.00 -1.35 -18.55
C MET A 134 -10.03 -0.37 -17.38
N ASP A 135 -11.19 0.18 -17.07
CA ASP A 135 -11.36 0.99 -15.86
C ASP A 135 -11.64 0.07 -14.65
N THR A 136 -10.55 -0.47 -14.10
CA THR A 136 -10.60 -1.35 -12.92
C THR A 136 -11.11 -0.62 -11.69
N SER A 137 -10.81 0.68 -11.57
CA SER A 137 -11.23 1.50 -10.44
C SER A 137 -12.75 1.74 -10.44
N ALA A 138 -13.35 2.01 -11.60
CA ALA A 138 -14.80 2.12 -11.72
C ALA A 138 -15.49 0.79 -11.44
N ALA A 139 -14.94 -0.33 -11.92
CA ALA A 139 -15.48 -1.66 -11.65
C ALA A 139 -15.46 -2.03 -10.16
N GLU A 140 -14.37 -1.71 -9.46
CA GLU A 140 -14.27 -1.92 -8.01
C GLU A 140 -15.26 -1.05 -7.23
N VAL A 141 -15.43 0.22 -7.61
CA VAL A 141 -16.42 1.11 -6.98
C VAL A 141 -17.85 0.58 -7.19
N LYS A 142 -18.17 0.09 -8.38
CA LYS A 142 -19.48 -0.51 -8.68
C LYS A 142 -19.72 -1.81 -7.91
N PHE A 143 -18.69 -2.63 -7.75
CA PHE A 143 -18.74 -3.81 -6.89
C PHE A 143 -19.04 -3.45 -5.44
N VAL A 144 -18.36 -2.44 -4.88
CA VAL A 144 -18.59 -2.00 -3.50
C VAL A 144 -20.00 -1.41 -3.34
N ASP A 145 -20.48 -0.62 -4.28
CA ASP A 145 -21.85 -0.07 -4.27
C ASP A 145 -22.91 -1.19 -4.31
N TRP A 146 -22.74 -2.18 -5.18
CA TRP A 146 -23.58 -3.37 -5.22
C TRP A 146 -23.53 -4.17 -3.92
N TRP A 147 -22.33 -4.37 -3.35
CA TRP A 147 -22.13 -5.11 -2.11
C TRP A 147 -22.80 -4.44 -0.91
N VAL A 148 -22.70 -3.11 -0.82
CA VAL A 148 -23.38 -2.33 0.22
C VAL A 148 -24.90 -2.45 0.07
N LYS A 149 -25.46 -2.30 -1.14
CA LYS A 149 -26.90 -2.46 -1.39
C LYS A 149 -27.42 -3.85 -1.04
N LYS A 150 -26.67 -4.91 -1.42
CA LYS A 150 -26.98 -6.31 -1.08
C LYS A 150 -27.07 -6.52 0.43
N ASN A 151 -26.14 -5.96 1.20
CA ASN A 151 -26.11 -6.12 2.66
C ASN A 151 -27.09 -5.20 3.41
N GLU A 152 -27.40 -4.03 2.86
CA GLU A 152 -28.38 -3.09 3.45
C GLU A 152 -29.84 -3.46 3.13
N GLY A 153 -30.07 -4.59 2.44
CA GLY A 153 -31.40 -5.14 2.18
C GLY A 153 -32.22 -4.35 1.15
N GLN A 154 -31.58 -3.49 0.36
CA GLN A 154 -32.21 -2.82 -0.78
C GLN A 154 -32.06 -3.71 -2.02
N SER A 155 -32.85 -4.78 -2.07
CA SER A 155 -33.05 -5.62 -3.26
C SER A 155 -33.87 -4.90 -4.33
#